data_AF-A0A3D2S6U9-F1
#
_entry.id   AF-A0A3D2S6U9-F1
#
_cell.length_a   1.000
_cell.length_b   1.000
_cell.length_c   1.000
_cell.angle_alpha   90.00
_cell.angle_beta   90.00
_cell.angle_gamma   90.00
#
_symmetry.space_group_name_H-M   'P 1'
#
loop_
_entity.id
_entity.type
_entity.pdbx_description
1 polymer ?
#
loop_
_entity_poly.entity_id
_entity_poly.type
_entity_poly.pdbx_seq_one_letter_code
_entity_poly.pdbx_strand_id
1 'polypeptide(L)'
;FDAVSHQDMLIDCSDANVVIPGTAVTINEHLSPLQAGVHLESYAWNYSFADYFVLLNYTVTNNSGSTWDSVYVGMWSDMVVRNVNVSTDFGAAFFSHGGYGFFDSLHANYAFDVDGDPGFTNSYGAIQFLGIEWRDQFLHPNNAALVLANGYPEPKVHSNFWIFNSTATPPYNAPANDVERYEKMGISLNYFDPELVEFLQEPNTTGGMTNLISAGPIEAVAPGESFTFVFAMVTAKQIETGGTTGPEMDTPEGRAQLADHLGWAKRTYLGEDLNENGLLDPGEDLDEDEVLDRYILPEPPAT
;
A
#
# COMPACT_ATOMS: atom_id res chain seq x y z
N PHE A 1 -1.18 19.96 20.61
CA PHE A 1 -0.89 18.83 19.74
C PHE A 1 -1.00 17.61 20.62
N ASP A 2 -2.18 17.02 20.64
CA ASP A 2 -2.31 15.67 21.14
C ASP A 2 -1.73 14.75 20.05
N ALA A 3 -0.88 13.82 20.45
CA ALA A 3 -0.14 13.00 19.50
C ALA A 3 -1.05 11.88 18.98
N VAL A 4 -1.12 11.73 17.66
CA VAL A 4 -1.87 10.65 16.99
C VAL A 4 -1.20 9.28 17.28
N SER A 5 0.13 9.26 17.36
CA SER A 5 0.92 8.05 17.59
C SER A 5 2.06 8.27 18.60
N HIS A 6 2.80 7.21 18.93
CA HIS A 6 3.92 7.30 19.87
C HIS A 6 5.23 7.70 19.20
N GLN A 7 5.39 7.43 17.91
CA GLN A 7 6.58 7.75 17.13
C GLN A 7 6.19 8.14 15.71
N ASP A 8 6.50 9.39 15.36
CA ASP A 8 6.21 9.94 14.05
C ASP A 8 7.50 10.30 13.31
N MET A 9 7.51 10.03 12.01
CA MET A 9 8.51 10.53 11.07
C MET A 9 7.79 11.46 10.08
N LEU A 10 8.28 12.69 9.98
CA LEU A 10 7.74 13.72 9.10
C LEU A 10 8.71 13.92 7.93
N ILE A 11 8.23 13.81 6.71
CA ILE A 11 9.03 13.96 5.49
C ILE A 11 8.33 14.89 4.52
N ASP A 12 9.03 15.94 4.08
CA ASP A 12 8.62 16.78 2.96
C ASP A 12 9.46 16.44 1.72
N CYS A 13 8.80 16.18 0.60
CA CYS A 13 9.46 16.04 -0.69
C CYS A 13 8.71 16.75 -1.82
N SER A 14 9.41 17.04 -2.91
CA SER A 14 8.81 17.66 -4.09
C SER A 14 9.59 17.27 -5.33
N ASP A 15 8.86 17.12 -6.44
CA ASP A 15 9.43 16.90 -7.76
C ASP A 15 9.68 18.21 -8.53
N ALA A 16 9.49 19.40 -7.96
CA ALA A 16 9.52 20.66 -8.73
C ALA A 16 10.88 20.99 -9.39
N ASN A 17 11.98 20.40 -8.91
CA ASN A 17 13.33 20.72 -9.38
C ASN A 17 13.76 19.75 -10.48
N VAL A 18 14.34 20.26 -11.58
CA VAL A 18 15.00 19.45 -12.63
C VAL A 18 16.53 19.43 -12.50
N VAL A 19 17.05 20.16 -11.51
CA VAL A 19 18.47 20.22 -11.12
C VAL A 19 18.52 20.07 -9.60
N ILE A 20 19.45 19.26 -9.09
CA ILE A 20 19.60 19.04 -7.65
C ILE A 20 19.89 20.41 -6.98
N PRO A 21 19.06 20.87 -6.04
CA PRO A 21 19.21 22.17 -5.40
C PRO A 21 20.62 22.38 -4.82
N GLY A 22 21.20 23.56 -5.09
CA GLY A 22 22.55 23.89 -4.64
C GLY A 22 23.67 23.29 -5.50
N THR A 23 23.35 22.62 -6.60
CA THR A 23 24.33 22.05 -7.54
C THR A 23 24.03 22.45 -8.99
N ALA A 24 24.88 22.02 -9.92
CA ALA A 24 24.63 22.08 -11.37
C ALA A 24 24.23 20.70 -11.96
N VAL A 25 23.99 19.70 -11.12
CA VAL A 25 23.69 18.33 -11.54
C VAL A 25 22.21 18.25 -11.92
N THR A 26 21.94 17.98 -13.20
CA THR A 26 20.59 17.71 -13.71
C THR A 26 20.06 16.39 -13.16
N ILE A 27 18.77 16.34 -12.82
CA ILE A 27 18.11 15.10 -12.40
C ILE A 27 17.79 14.30 -13.67
N ASN A 28 18.35 13.10 -13.78
CA ASN A 28 18.21 12.28 -14.98
C ASN A 28 16.75 11.90 -15.23
N GLU A 29 16.32 11.95 -16.49
CA GLU A 29 14.97 11.60 -16.96
C GLU A 29 13.81 12.40 -16.34
N HIS A 30 14.08 13.41 -15.51
CA HIS A 30 13.07 14.25 -14.89
C HIS A 30 12.83 15.54 -15.66
N LEU A 31 12.18 15.41 -16.83
CA LEU A 31 12.04 16.49 -17.81
C LEU A 31 10.74 17.28 -17.69
N SER A 32 9.74 16.74 -16.99
CA SER A 32 8.39 17.29 -16.94
C SER A 32 7.80 17.07 -15.53
N PRO A 33 8.26 17.84 -14.54
CA PRO A 33 7.76 17.71 -13.17
C PRO A 33 6.26 18.02 -13.12
N LEU A 34 5.53 17.23 -12.34
CA LEU A 34 4.15 17.49 -11.97
C LEU A 34 4.03 18.71 -11.07
N GLN A 35 5.13 19.11 -10.41
CA GLN A 35 5.16 20.13 -9.35
C GLN A 35 4.34 19.68 -8.14
N ALA A 36 4.41 18.40 -7.82
CA ALA A 36 3.85 17.84 -6.60
C ALA A 36 4.69 18.27 -5.40
N GLY A 37 4.01 18.73 -4.36
CA GLY A 37 4.54 18.76 -3.00
C GLY A 37 3.92 17.60 -2.23
N VAL A 38 4.72 16.87 -1.47
CA VAL A 38 4.27 15.72 -0.68
C VAL A 38 4.74 15.92 0.75
N HIS A 39 3.81 15.82 1.68
CA HIS A 39 4.06 15.72 3.11
C HIS A 39 3.68 14.32 3.56
N LEU A 40 4.59 13.59 4.19
CA LEU A 40 4.36 12.27 4.77
C LEU A 40 4.47 12.37 6.29
N GLU A 41 3.46 11.86 6.96
CA GLU A 41 3.49 11.54 8.39
C GLU A 41 3.39 10.01 8.56
N SER A 42 4.34 9.40 9.25
CA SER A 42 4.22 7.99 9.65
C SER A 42 3.65 7.89 11.07
N TYR A 43 2.65 7.03 11.29
CA TYR A 43 2.10 6.78 12.62
C TYR A 43 2.42 5.36 13.08
N ALA A 44 3.07 5.25 14.25
CA ALA A 44 3.46 3.99 14.86
C ALA A 44 3.12 3.95 16.36
N TRP A 45 2.60 2.82 16.83
CA TRP A 45 2.22 2.63 18.23
C TRP A 45 3.16 1.65 18.93
N ASN A 46 3.39 1.88 20.22
CA ASN A 46 4.25 1.04 21.06
C ASN A 46 3.45 0.15 22.03
N TYR A 47 2.25 -0.27 21.60
CA TYR A 47 1.46 -1.26 22.32
C TYR A 47 1.64 -2.61 21.66
N SER A 48 1.71 -3.69 22.45
CA SER A 48 1.93 -5.05 21.92
C SER A 48 0.79 -5.58 21.04
N PHE A 49 -0.36 -4.89 21.01
CA PHE A 49 -1.48 -5.19 20.12
C PHE A 49 -1.53 -4.25 18.90
N ALA A 50 -0.51 -3.41 18.70
CA ALA A 50 -0.44 -2.42 17.62
C ALA A 50 1.00 -2.13 17.14
N ASP A 51 1.96 -3.02 17.43
CA ASP A 51 3.39 -2.89 17.08
C ASP A 51 3.76 -3.61 15.77
N TYR A 52 2.76 -4.04 15.01
CA TYR A 52 2.91 -4.84 13.79
C TYR A 52 2.43 -4.10 12.52
N PHE A 53 2.04 -2.83 12.64
CA PHE A 53 1.76 -1.96 11.50
C PHE A 53 2.24 -0.54 11.69
N VAL A 54 2.47 0.15 10.58
CA VAL A 54 2.74 1.59 10.51
C VAL A 54 1.82 2.18 9.45
N LEU A 55 1.13 3.27 9.78
CA LEU A 55 0.34 4.00 8.79
C LEU A 55 1.21 5.08 8.16
N LEU A 56 1.12 5.21 6.85
CA LEU A 56 1.85 6.21 6.05
C LEU A 56 0.81 7.16 5.46
N ASN A 57 0.68 8.33 6.09
CA ASN A 57 -0.28 9.35 5.73
C ASN A 57 0.37 10.38 4.81
N TYR A 58 -0.03 10.42 3.55
CA TYR A 58 0.53 11.30 2.54
C TYR A 58 -0.45 12.41 2.19
N THR A 59 -0.09 13.66 2.42
CA THR A 59 -0.77 14.82 1.82
C THR A 59 -0.01 15.24 0.57
N VAL A 60 -0.68 15.25 -0.57
CA VAL A 60 -0.14 15.70 -1.86
C VAL A 60 -0.81 17.00 -2.27
N THR A 61 0.00 17.99 -2.64
CA THR A 61 -0.47 19.29 -3.12
C THR A 61 -0.01 19.52 -4.56
N ASN A 62 -0.96 19.92 -5.42
CA ASN A 62 -0.66 20.37 -6.77
C ASN A 62 -0.12 21.80 -6.74
N ASN A 63 1.20 21.98 -6.81
CA ASN A 63 1.82 23.31 -6.87
C ASN A 63 2.02 23.82 -8.30
N SER A 64 1.49 23.12 -9.31
CA SER A 64 1.58 23.53 -10.70
C SER A 64 0.55 24.60 -11.07
N GLY A 65 0.64 25.13 -12.29
CA GLY A 65 -0.36 26.04 -12.86
C GLY A 65 -1.52 25.33 -13.58
N SER A 66 -1.53 23.99 -13.60
CA SER A 66 -2.50 23.18 -14.35
C SER A 66 -3.25 22.22 -13.43
N THR A 67 -4.51 21.95 -13.72
CA THR A 67 -5.26 20.86 -13.05
C THR A 67 -4.66 19.52 -13.44
N TRP A 68 -4.41 18.65 -12.46
CA TRP A 68 -4.12 17.24 -12.72
C TRP A 68 -5.43 16.50 -12.92
N ASP A 69 -5.51 15.73 -14.00
CA ASP A 69 -6.69 14.96 -14.37
C ASP A 69 -6.41 13.46 -14.20
N SER A 70 -7.37 12.74 -13.63
CA SER A 70 -7.30 11.28 -13.45
C SER A 70 -6.10 10.81 -12.64
N VAL A 71 -5.86 11.38 -11.45
CA VAL A 71 -4.70 11.04 -10.62
C VAL A 71 -4.85 9.66 -9.99
N TYR A 72 -3.81 8.84 -10.12
CA TYR A 72 -3.65 7.62 -9.33
C TYR A 72 -2.50 7.80 -8.34
N VAL A 73 -2.65 7.20 -7.17
CA VAL A 73 -1.58 7.07 -6.17
C VAL A 73 -1.17 5.62 -6.07
N GLY A 74 0.09 5.34 -5.81
CA GLY A 74 0.54 3.97 -5.68
C GLY A 74 1.83 3.81 -4.88
N MET A 75 1.97 2.66 -4.25
CA MET A 75 3.17 2.20 -3.59
C MET A 75 3.82 1.14 -4.48
N TRP A 76 5.00 1.47 -4.99
CA TRP A 76 5.85 0.55 -5.74
C TRP A 76 6.90 -0.01 -4.79
N SER A 77 7.04 -1.34 -4.70
CA SER A 77 7.99 -1.95 -3.77
C SER A 77 8.53 -3.30 -4.23
N ASP A 78 9.69 -3.67 -3.70
CA ASP A 78 10.31 -4.99 -3.83
C ASP A 78 10.27 -5.68 -2.46
N MET A 79 9.08 -6.08 -2.02
CA MET A 79 8.91 -6.73 -0.70
C MET A 79 9.61 -8.09 -0.66
N VAL A 80 10.39 -8.32 0.38
CA VAL A 80 11.12 -9.57 0.61
C VAL A 80 11.03 -9.95 2.08
N VAL A 81 10.73 -11.23 2.34
CA VAL A 81 10.79 -11.82 3.68
C VAL A 81 12.00 -12.77 3.71
N ARG A 82 13.05 -12.38 4.44
CA ARG A 82 14.31 -13.14 4.60
C ARG A 82 14.94 -12.84 5.95
N ASN A 83 15.85 -13.69 6.41
CA ASN A 83 16.59 -13.49 7.65
C ASN A 83 18.05 -13.12 7.38
N VAL A 84 18.36 -11.83 7.58
CA VAL A 84 19.70 -11.25 7.34
C VAL A 84 20.81 -11.77 8.28
N ASN A 85 20.48 -12.52 9.32
CA ASN A 85 21.48 -13.14 10.20
C ASN A 85 22.01 -14.48 9.66
N VAL A 86 21.24 -15.14 8.79
CA VAL A 86 21.60 -16.45 8.20
C VAL A 86 21.76 -16.41 6.69
N SER A 87 21.26 -15.34 6.05
CA SER A 87 21.34 -15.11 4.61
C SER A 87 21.99 -13.78 4.28
N THR A 88 22.76 -13.81 3.20
CA THR A 88 23.44 -12.64 2.65
C THR A 88 22.43 -11.70 2.00
N ASP A 89 22.38 -10.45 2.44
CA ASP A 89 21.38 -9.43 2.07
C ASP A 89 21.62 -8.74 0.71
N PHE A 90 22.30 -9.40 -0.23
CA PHE A 90 22.56 -8.85 -1.55
C PHE A 90 22.57 -9.90 -2.67
N GLY A 91 22.33 -9.41 -3.89
CA GLY A 91 22.35 -10.23 -5.10
C GLY A 91 21.06 -11.01 -5.31
N ALA A 92 20.88 -11.55 -6.52
CA ALA A 92 19.62 -12.18 -6.95
C ALA A 92 19.14 -13.30 -6.02
N ALA A 93 20.06 -14.09 -5.43
CA ALA A 93 19.73 -15.16 -4.51
C ALA A 93 19.05 -14.69 -3.20
N PHE A 94 19.13 -13.41 -2.85
CA PHE A 94 18.38 -12.89 -1.70
C PHE A 94 16.89 -12.67 -2.06
N PHE A 95 16.63 -12.20 -3.28
CA PHE A 95 15.31 -11.78 -3.76
C PHE A 95 14.51 -12.93 -4.41
N SER A 96 15.17 -14.04 -4.77
CA SER A 96 14.60 -15.12 -5.59
C SER A 96 13.91 -16.26 -4.82
N HIS A 97 13.38 -15.97 -3.63
CA HIS A 97 12.75 -16.98 -2.75
C HIS A 97 11.35 -16.58 -2.26
N GLY A 98 10.87 -15.42 -2.70
CA GLY A 98 9.58 -14.89 -2.27
C GLY A 98 8.40 -15.53 -2.98
N GLY A 99 7.30 -15.68 -2.25
CA GLY A 99 5.95 -15.88 -2.78
C GLY A 99 5.10 -14.65 -2.50
N TYR A 100 4.11 -14.38 -3.36
CA TYR A 100 3.33 -13.14 -3.32
C TYR A 100 1.83 -13.41 -3.49
N GLY A 101 1.02 -12.45 -3.07
CA GLY A 101 -0.41 -12.48 -3.32
C GLY A 101 -1.11 -11.15 -3.06
N PHE A 102 -2.41 -11.15 -3.35
CA PHE A 102 -3.30 -10.00 -3.14
C PHE A 102 -4.50 -10.41 -2.29
N PHE A 103 -4.67 -9.74 -1.16
CA PHE A 103 -5.88 -9.80 -0.34
C PHE A 103 -6.91 -8.82 -0.88
N ASP A 104 -7.77 -9.27 -1.79
CA ASP A 104 -8.77 -8.43 -2.45
C ASP A 104 -9.71 -7.74 -1.45
N SER A 105 -10.24 -8.49 -0.48
CA SER A 105 -11.17 -7.97 0.54
C SER A 105 -10.58 -6.94 1.51
N LEU A 106 -9.25 -6.85 1.58
CA LEU A 106 -8.54 -5.93 2.46
C LEU A 106 -7.65 -4.96 1.68
N HIS A 107 -7.68 -5.03 0.34
CA HIS A 107 -6.88 -4.21 -0.57
C HIS A 107 -5.39 -4.19 -0.19
N ALA A 108 -4.78 -5.37 -0.06
CA ALA A 108 -3.39 -5.50 0.37
C ALA A 108 -2.56 -6.46 -0.49
N ASN A 109 -1.40 -6.01 -0.96
CA ASN A 109 -0.38 -6.88 -1.50
C ASN A 109 0.43 -7.47 -0.35
N TYR A 110 0.80 -8.75 -0.43
CA TYR A 110 1.65 -9.39 0.57
C TYR A 110 2.76 -10.23 -0.07
N ALA A 111 3.81 -10.47 0.72
CA ALA A 111 4.94 -11.33 0.40
C ALA A 111 5.27 -12.24 1.58
N PHE A 112 5.81 -13.42 1.30
CA PHE A 112 6.31 -14.39 2.27
C PHE A 112 7.52 -15.15 1.71
N ASP A 113 8.22 -15.88 2.58
CA ASP A 113 9.32 -16.74 2.18
C ASP A 113 8.81 -18.14 1.79
N VAL A 114 9.13 -18.58 0.59
CA VAL A 114 8.76 -19.91 0.09
C VAL A 114 9.82 -20.94 0.52
N ASP A 115 11.08 -20.71 0.16
CA ASP A 115 12.15 -21.70 0.31
C ASP A 115 13.52 -21.12 0.66
N GLY A 116 13.60 -19.83 0.99
CA GLY A 116 14.85 -19.11 1.26
C GLY A 116 15.49 -19.51 2.57
N ASP A 117 14.81 -19.24 3.69
CA ASP A 117 15.30 -19.52 5.05
C ASP A 117 14.29 -20.30 5.92
N PRO A 118 13.83 -21.51 5.51
CA PRO A 118 12.80 -22.27 6.24
C PRO A 118 13.08 -22.39 7.75
N GLY A 119 12.07 -22.07 8.57
CA GLY A 119 12.15 -22.07 10.03
C GLY A 119 12.70 -20.77 10.65
N PHE A 120 13.15 -19.80 9.85
CA PHE A 120 13.62 -18.49 10.31
C PHE A 120 12.74 -17.31 9.87
N THR A 121 11.81 -17.54 8.94
CA THR A 121 11.14 -16.50 8.13
C THR A 121 9.64 -16.71 7.99
N ASN A 122 9.03 -17.55 8.84
CA ASN A 122 7.58 -17.84 8.90
C ASN A 122 6.77 -16.59 9.26
N SER A 123 6.66 -15.67 8.32
CA SER A 123 6.13 -14.33 8.46
C SER A 123 5.69 -13.79 7.11
N TYR A 124 4.79 -12.82 7.17
CA TYR A 124 4.34 -12.04 6.03
C TYR A 124 4.75 -10.58 6.20
N GLY A 125 5.07 -9.93 5.08
CA GLY A 125 5.05 -8.48 4.94
C GLY A 125 3.97 -8.07 3.95
N ALA A 126 3.29 -6.95 4.20
CA ALA A 126 2.21 -6.47 3.36
C ALA A 126 2.15 -4.94 3.26
N ILE A 127 1.60 -4.47 2.14
CA ILE A 127 1.24 -3.08 1.89
C ILE A 127 -0.26 -3.04 1.62
N GLN A 128 -0.97 -2.27 2.43
CA GLN A 128 -2.43 -2.16 2.39
C GLN A 128 -2.83 -0.74 1.99
N PHE A 129 -3.75 -0.61 1.04
CA PHE A 129 -4.43 0.66 0.79
C PHE A 129 -5.56 0.86 1.80
N LEU A 130 -5.66 2.06 2.37
CA LEU A 130 -6.66 2.36 3.40
C LEU A 130 -7.68 3.41 2.96
N GLY A 131 -7.29 4.35 2.10
CA GLY A 131 -8.23 5.35 1.60
C GLY A 131 -7.56 6.58 1.01
N ILE A 132 -8.36 7.38 0.32
CA ILE A 132 -8.02 8.72 -0.15
C ILE A 132 -9.08 9.69 0.37
N GLU A 133 -8.64 10.81 0.93
CA GLU A 133 -9.50 11.95 1.24
C GLU A 133 -9.23 13.07 0.27
N TRP A 134 -10.29 13.51 -0.42
CA TRP A 134 -10.20 14.58 -1.38
C TRP A 134 -11.48 15.40 -1.36
N ARG A 135 -11.36 16.69 -1.04
CA ARG A 135 -12.51 17.58 -0.78
C ARG A 135 -13.37 17.04 0.37
N ASP A 136 -14.64 16.82 0.10
CA ASP A 136 -15.65 16.23 0.98
C ASP A 136 -15.90 14.75 0.67
N GLN A 137 -14.98 14.10 -0.07
CA GLN A 137 -15.10 12.70 -0.47
C GLN A 137 -14.05 11.84 0.22
N PHE A 138 -14.51 10.72 0.77
CA PHE A 138 -13.67 9.57 1.03
C PHE A 138 -13.74 8.65 -0.21
N LEU A 139 -12.63 8.45 -0.91
CA LEU A 139 -12.57 7.59 -2.09
C LEU A 139 -12.05 6.22 -1.68
N HIS A 140 -12.96 5.24 -1.62
CA HIS A 140 -12.63 3.86 -1.30
C HIS A 140 -13.57 2.88 -2.03
N PRO A 141 -13.10 1.70 -2.49
CA PRO A 141 -14.00 0.75 -3.17
C PRO A 141 -15.26 0.38 -2.37
N ASN A 142 -15.16 0.32 -1.04
CA ASN A 142 -16.30 -0.04 -0.18
C ASN A 142 -17.40 1.03 -0.10
N ASN A 143 -17.12 2.29 -0.44
CA ASN A 143 -18.12 3.35 -0.53
C ASN A 143 -18.37 3.83 -1.97
N ALA A 144 -17.96 3.05 -2.97
CA ALA A 144 -18.05 3.41 -4.38
C ALA A 144 -19.45 3.88 -4.83
N ALA A 145 -20.52 3.29 -4.27
CA ALA A 145 -21.89 3.70 -4.58
C ALA A 145 -22.18 5.16 -4.20
N LEU A 146 -21.64 5.63 -3.07
CA LEU A 146 -21.78 7.01 -2.61
C LEU A 146 -20.95 7.96 -3.50
N VAL A 147 -19.70 7.58 -3.77
CA VAL A 147 -18.79 8.36 -4.65
C VAL A 147 -19.40 8.57 -6.04
N LEU A 148 -19.97 7.51 -6.62
CA LEU A 148 -20.69 7.57 -7.90
C LEU A 148 -21.95 8.46 -7.83
N ALA A 149 -22.71 8.37 -6.74
CA ALA A 149 -23.89 9.21 -6.54
C ALA A 149 -23.54 10.70 -6.44
N ASN A 150 -22.35 11.01 -5.93
CA ASN A 150 -21.80 12.37 -5.86
C ASN A 150 -21.21 12.86 -7.21
N GLY A 151 -21.25 12.02 -8.25
CA GLY A 151 -20.85 12.39 -9.61
C GLY A 151 -19.37 12.16 -9.93
N TYR A 152 -18.63 11.48 -9.05
CA TYR A 152 -17.22 11.17 -9.24
C TYR A 152 -17.02 9.75 -9.82
N PRO A 153 -15.87 9.47 -10.44
CA PRO A 153 -15.53 8.12 -10.91
C PRO A 153 -15.55 7.08 -9.79
N GLU A 154 -15.85 5.83 -10.15
CA GLU A 154 -15.76 4.69 -9.23
C GLU A 154 -14.31 4.53 -8.72
N PRO A 155 -14.07 4.62 -7.39
CA PRO A 155 -12.74 4.42 -6.83
C PRO A 155 -12.37 2.94 -6.88
N LYS A 156 -11.15 2.65 -7.35
CA LYS A 156 -10.63 1.30 -7.51
C LYS A 156 -9.26 1.17 -6.87
N VAL A 157 -8.99 -0.02 -6.36
CA VAL A 157 -7.65 -0.45 -6.00
C VAL A 157 -7.16 -1.42 -7.05
N HIS A 158 -5.93 -1.22 -7.49
CA HIS A 158 -5.27 -2.05 -8.46
C HIS A 158 -4.01 -2.68 -7.90
N SER A 159 -3.84 -3.98 -8.17
CA SER A 159 -2.67 -4.74 -7.77
C SER A 159 -1.96 -5.34 -8.97
N ASN A 160 -0.64 -5.13 -9.03
CA ASN A 160 0.24 -5.67 -10.05
C ASN A 160 1.53 -6.24 -9.46
N PHE A 161 2.06 -7.22 -10.17
CA PHE A 161 3.37 -7.80 -9.93
C PHE A 161 4.09 -8.03 -11.26
N TRP A 162 5.42 -7.91 -11.27
CA TRP A 162 6.25 -8.29 -12.42
C TRP A 162 7.63 -8.75 -11.96
N ILE A 163 8.30 -9.47 -12.85
CA ILE A 163 9.66 -9.95 -12.62
C ILE A 163 10.61 -8.74 -12.61
N PHE A 164 11.45 -8.64 -11.58
CA PHE A 164 12.41 -7.56 -11.45
C PHE A 164 13.26 -7.41 -12.71
N ASN A 165 13.30 -6.19 -13.27
CA ASN A 165 14.01 -5.85 -14.52
C ASN A 165 13.62 -6.67 -15.78
N SER A 166 12.50 -7.39 -15.78
CA SER A 166 12.03 -8.08 -16.99
C SER A 166 11.34 -7.10 -17.94
N THR A 167 11.72 -7.13 -19.23
CA THR A 167 11.08 -6.33 -20.29
C THR A 167 10.41 -7.19 -21.36
N ALA A 168 10.49 -8.52 -21.26
CA ALA A 168 10.15 -9.44 -22.35
C ALA A 168 9.02 -10.43 -22.01
N THR A 169 8.42 -10.34 -20.82
CA THR A 169 7.41 -11.30 -20.34
C THR A 169 6.07 -10.63 -20.03
N PRO A 170 5.30 -10.12 -21.01
CA PRO A 170 3.95 -9.63 -20.74
C PRO A 170 3.05 -10.72 -20.13
N PRO A 171 2.19 -10.42 -19.14
CA PRO A 171 1.97 -9.10 -18.50
C PRO A 171 2.96 -8.76 -17.36
N TYR A 172 3.86 -9.68 -17.03
CA TYR A 172 4.85 -9.61 -15.93
C TYR A 172 6.15 -8.89 -16.30
N ASN A 173 6.08 -7.91 -17.19
CA ASN A 173 7.19 -7.02 -17.51
C ASN A 173 7.08 -5.70 -16.73
N ALA A 174 8.23 -5.15 -16.38
CA ALA A 174 8.35 -3.79 -15.86
C ALA A 174 7.90 -2.78 -16.93
N PRO A 175 7.24 -1.68 -16.53
CA PRO A 175 6.89 -0.61 -17.45
C PRO A 175 8.15 0.15 -17.90
N ALA A 176 8.25 0.44 -19.19
CA ALA A 176 9.45 1.02 -19.79
C ALA A 176 9.52 2.55 -19.70
N ASN A 177 8.38 3.22 -19.45
CA ASN A 177 8.26 4.68 -19.45
C ASN A 177 7.08 5.12 -18.56
N ASP A 178 6.94 6.44 -18.34
CA ASP A 178 5.92 6.98 -17.44
C ASP A 178 4.48 6.70 -17.89
N VAL A 179 4.23 6.58 -19.20
CA VAL A 179 2.90 6.23 -19.72
C VAL A 179 2.54 4.81 -19.28
N GLU A 180 3.44 3.84 -19.49
CA GLU A 180 3.21 2.45 -19.05
C GLU A 180 3.13 2.33 -17.52
N ARG A 181 3.90 3.14 -16.77
CA ARG A 181 3.78 3.20 -15.30
C ARG A 181 2.39 3.66 -14.88
N TYR A 182 1.90 4.73 -15.50
CA TYR A 182 0.57 5.26 -15.24
C TYR A 182 -0.54 4.27 -15.64
N GLU A 183 -0.42 3.63 -16.81
CA GLU A 183 -1.36 2.59 -17.25
C GLU A 183 -1.43 1.41 -16.26
N LYS A 184 -0.29 0.98 -15.71
CA LYS A 184 -0.26 -0.06 -14.67
C LYS A 184 -0.95 0.36 -13.37
N MET A 185 -1.02 1.65 -13.04
CA MET A 185 -1.76 2.09 -11.86
C MET A 185 -3.28 1.95 -12.01
N GLY A 186 -3.80 1.90 -13.24
CA GLY A 186 -5.25 1.81 -13.54
C GLY A 186 -5.74 0.43 -13.95
N ILE A 187 -4.88 -0.59 -13.93
CA ILE A 187 -5.18 -1.95 -14.40
C ILE A 187 -4.63 -2.94 -13.38
N SER A 188 -5.34 -4.04 -13.12
CA SER A 188 -4.86 -5.12 -12.24
C SER A 188 -4.52 -6.38 -13.02
N LEU A 189 -3.65 -7.20 -12.43
CA LEU A 189 -3.54 -8.59 -12.83
C LEU A 189 -4.87 -9.32 -12.56
N ASN A 190 -5.14 -10.37 -13.32
CA ASN A 190 -6.38 -11.14 -13.20
C ASN A 190 -6.27 -12.18 -12.07
N TYR A 191 -6.64 -11.80 -10.85
CA TYR A 191 -6.61 -12.70 -9.69
C TYR A 191 -7.66 -13.82 -9.70
N PHE A 192 -8.54 -13.87 -10.70
CA PHE A 192 -9.42 -15.03 -10.95
C PHE A 192 -8.73 -16.13 -11.76
N ASP A 193 -7.55 -15.86 -12.32
CA ASP A 193 -6.74 -16.83 -13.05
C ASP A 193 -5.90 -17.66 -12.06
N PRO A 194 -6.11 -18.99 -11.95
CA PRO A 194 -5.30 -19.83 -11.08
C PRO A 194 -3.82 -19.87 -11.51
N GLU A 195 -3.51 -19.68 -12.80
CA GLU A 195 -2.12 -19.66 -13.29
C GLU A 195 -1.34 -18.47 -12.73
N LEU A 196 -2.03 -17.36 -12.42
CA LEU A 196 -1.40 -16.20 -11.77
C LEU A 196 -0.95 -16.55 -10.35
N VAL A 197 -1.79 -17.23 -9.57
CA VAL A 197 -1.48 -17.59 -8.18
C VAL A 197 -0.27 -18.52 -8.15
N GLU A 198 -0.26 -19.54 -9.01
CA GLU A 198 0.90 -20.45 -9.15
C GLU A 198 2.16 -19.67 -9.57
N PHE A 199 2.05 -18.75 -10.53
CA PHE A 199 3.16 -17.91 -10.96
C PHE A 199 3.73 -17.05 -9.82
N LEU A 200 2.89 -16.38 -9.04
CA LEU A 200 3.32 -15.52 -7.92
C LEU A 200 3.98 -16.31 -6.78
N GLN A 201 3.79 -17.61 -6.73
CA GLN A 201 4.30 -18.48 -5.67
C GLN A 201 5.39 -19.45 -6.15
N GLU A 202 5.93 -19.27 -7.36
CA GLU A 202 7.01 -20.09 -7.93
C GLU A 202 8.33 -19.30 -8.03
N PRO A 203 9.21 -19.36 -7.01
CA PRO A 203 10.44 -18.58 -6.96
C PRO A 203 11.41 -18.87 -8.10
N ASN A 204 11.43 -20.09 -8.64
CA ASN A 204 12.34 -20.44 -9.75
C ASN A 204 11.99 -19.72 -11.06
N THR A 205 10.72 -19.33 -11.21
CA THR A 205 10.24 -18.60 -12.39
C THR A 205 10.28 -17.10 -12.15
N THR A 206 9.97 -16.64 -10.95
CA THR A 206 9.88 -15.21 -10.64
C THR A 206 11.26 -14.59 -10.40
N GLY A 207 12.20 -15.29 -9.75
CA GLY A 207 13.56 -14.81 -9.49
C GLY A 207 13.65 -13.54 -8.62
N GLY A 208 12.52 -13.04 -8.12
CA GLY A 208 12.33 -11.74 -7.46
C GLY A 208 11.26 -10.89 -8.16
N MET A 209 10.31 -10.37 -7.39
CA MET A 209 9.21 -9.57 -7.93
C MET A 209 9.17 -8.16 -7.38
N THR A 210 8.81 -7.26 -8.27
CA THR A 210 8.35 -5.94 -7.91
C THR A 210 6.83 -5.97 -7.86
N ASN A 211 6.25 -5.27 -6.88
CA ASN A 211 4.82 -5.09 -6.75
C ASN A 211 4.42 -3.62 -6.80
N LEU A 212 3.19 -3.39 -7.25
CA LEU A 212 2.51 -2.11 -7.23
C LEU A 212 1.11 -2.34 -6.68
N ILE A 213 0.79 -1.62 -5.61
CA ILE A 213 -0.60 -1.38 -5.22
C ILE A 213 -0.91 0.09 -5.45
N SER A 214 -2.05 0.36 -6.05
CA SER A 214 -2.44 1.72 -6.46
C SER A 214 -3.92 1.93 -6.32
N ALA A 215 -4.35 3.17 -6.17
CA ALA A 215 -5.74 3.55 -6.04
C ALA A 215 -6.06 4.85 -6.77
N GLY A 216 -7.31 4.99 -7.18
CA GLY A 216 -7.82 6.15 -7.92
C GLY A 216 -9.03 5.77 -8.79
N PRO A 217 -9.34 6.58 -9.82
CA PRO A 217 -8.75 7.89 -10.09
C PRO A 217 -9.35 8.99 -9.19
N ILE A 218 -8.53 9.98 -8.85
CA ILE A 218 -8.99 11.29 -8.38
C ILE A 218 -9.20 12.15 -9.64
N GLU A 219 -10.43 12.61 -9.87
CA GLU A 219 -10.82 13.16 -11.17
C GLU A 219 -10.04 14.42 -11.54
N ALA A 220 -9.99 15.43 -10.66
CA ALA A 220 -9.47 16.76 -11.03
C ALA A 220 -8.87 17.54 -9.85
N VAL A 221 -7.56 17.45 -9.66
CA VAL A 221 -6.84 18.18 -8.59
C VAL A 221 -6.36 19.53 -9.11
N ALA A 222 -7.02 20.61 -8.68
CA ALA A 222 -6.75 21.97 -9.12
C ALA A 222 -5.41 22.54 -8.61
N PRO A 223 -4.86 23.59 -9.24
CA PRO A 223 -3.72 24.33 -8.69
C PRO A 223 -3.95 24.79 -7.24
N GLY A 224 -3.03 24.45 -6.36
CA GLY A 224 -3.07 24.72 -4.92
C GLY A 224 -3.98 23.79 -4.11
N GLU A 225 -4.67 22.84 -4.76
CA GLU A 225 -5.50 21.84 -4.08
C GLU A 225 -4.64 20.69 -3.55
N SER A 226 -5.08 20.14 -2.41
CA SER A 226 -4.47 18.97 -1.79
C SER A 226 -5.46 17.81 -1.68
N PHE A 227 -4.91 16.60 -1.65
CA PHE A 227 -5.62 15.39 -1.23
C PHE A 227 -4.70 14.60 -0.31
N THR A 228 -5.30 13.73 0.50
CA THR A 228 -4.58 12.84 1.41
C THR A 228 -4.82 11.40 0.99
N PHE A 229 -3.81 10.54 1.08
CA PHE A 229 -3.97 9.10 0.90
C PHE A 229 -3.15 8.32 1.91
N VAL A 230 -3.63 7.14 2.29
CA VAL A 230 -3.02 6.33 3.34
C VAL A 230 -2.73 4.91 2.86
N PHE A 231 -1.49 4.49 3.10
CA PHE A 231 -1.10 3.08 3.04
C PHE A 231 -0.69 2.60 4.43
N ALA A 232 -0.90 1.32 4.73
CA ALA A 232 -0.31 0.66 5.89
C ALA A 232 0.79 -0.31 5.47
N MET A 233 1.91 -0.27 6.18
CA MET A 233 2.92 -1.34 6.15
C MET A 233 2.59 -2.30 7.28
N VAL A 234 2.32 -3.56 6.98
CA VAL A 234 1.85 -4.56 7.96
C VAL A 234 2.75 -5.77 7.95
N THR A 235 3.04 -6.32 9.12
CA THR A 235 3.75 -7.60 9.27
C THR A 235 2.94 -8.55 10.12
N ALA A 236 3.09 -9.85 9.90
CA ALA A 236 2.43 -10.88 10.71
C ALA A 236 3.26 -12.16 10.73
N LYS A 237 3.05 -13.02 11.73
CA LYS A 237 3.59 -14.38 11.65
C LYS A 237 2.74 -15.20 10.69
N GLN A 238 3.40 -16.09 9.97
CA GLN A 238 2.72 -17.14 9.21
C GLN A 238 2.45 -18.30 10.16
N ILE A 239 1.20 -18.70 10.30
CA ILE A 239 0.84 -19.84 11.14
C ILE A 239 1.21 -21.12 10.40
N GLU A 240 2.09 -21.92 10.98
CA GLU A 240 2.52 -23.19 10.38
C GLU A 240 1.36 -24.18 10.27
N THR A 241 0.75 -24.24 9.08
CA THR A 241 -0.31 -25.18 8.73
C THR A 241 -0.03 -25.72 7.34
N GLY A 242 0.09 -27.03 7.19
CA GLY A 242 0.20 -27.68 5.86
C GLY A 242 1.61 -27.89 5.28
N GLY A 243 2.69 -27.37 5.89
CA GLY A 243 4.07 -27.58 5.43
C GLY A 243 5.14 -26.97 6.36
N THR A 244 6.42 -27.21 6.06
CA THR A 244 7.58 -26.57 6.75
C THR A 244 8.39 -25.65 5.83
N THR A 245 8.12 -25.69 4.53
CA THR A 245 8.69 -24.88 3.45
C THR A 245 7.76 -25.02 2.25
N GLY A 246 7.80 -24.09 1.31
CA GLY A 246 7.09 -24.16 0.04
C GLY A 246 5.83 -23.28 -0.03
N PRO A 247 5.25 -23.14 -1.23
CA PRO A 247 4.07 -22.32 -1.46
C PRO A 247 2.83 -22.84 -0.72
N GLU A 248 2.81 -24.12 -0.34
CA GLU A 248 1.74 -24.74 0.44
C GLU A 248 1.56 -24.15 1.84
N MET A 249 2.53 -23.36 2.34
CA MET A 249 2.41 -22.64 3.60
C MET A 249 1.44 -21.45 3.51
N ASP A 250 1.13 -20.98 2.29
CA ASP A 250 0.23 -19.85 2.07
C ASP A 250 -1.24 -20.28 2.03
N THR A 251 -1.73 -20.80 3.14
CA THR A 251 -3.13 -21.21 3.35
C THR A 251 -3.95 -20.08 3.98
N PRO A 252 -5.29 -20.13 3.91
CA PRO A 252 -6.15 -19.23 4.68
C PRO A 252 -5.81 -19.22 6.17
N GLU A 253 -5.50 -20.38 6.75
CA GLU A 253 -5.09 -20.52 8.14
C GLU A 253 -3.70 -19.91 8.38
N GLY A 254 -2.75 -20.11 7.46
CA GLY A 254 -1.43 -19.51 7.50
C GLY A 254 -1.47 -17.99 7.52
N ARG A 255 -2.38 -17.40 6.73
CA ARG A 255 -2.61 -15.96 6.64
C ARG A 255 -3.55 -15.39 7.71
N ALA A 256 -4.10 -16.19 8.61
CA ALA A 256 -5.12 -15.72 9.55
C ALA A 256 -4.65 -14.55 10.41
N GLN A 257 -3.40 -14.59 10.88
CA GLN A 257 -2.83 -13.48 11.64
C GLN A 257 -2.57 -12.24 10.77
N LEU A 258 -2.17 -12.41 9.52
CA LEU A 258 -2.04 -11.29 8.58
C LEU A 258 -3.39 -10.60 8.34
N ALA A 259 -4.46 -11.36 8.11
CA ALA A 259 -5.80 -10.82 7.93
C ALA A 259 -6.28 -10.03 9.16
N ASP A 260 -6.00 -10.54 10.37
CA ASP A 260 -6.30 -9.83 11.62
C ASP A 260 -5.52 -8.51 11.73
N HIS A 261 -4.20 -8.56 11.49
CA HIS A 261 -3.33 -7.38 11.58
C HIS A 261 -3.69 -6.29 10.54
N LEU A 262 -4.03 -6.69 9.31
CA LEU A 262 -4.58 -5.80 8.27
C LEU A 262 -5.92 -5.20 8.70
N GLY A 263 -6.77 -5.98 9.38
CA GLY A 263 -8.02 -5.50 9.95
C GLY A 263 -7.79 -4.46 11.06
N TRP A 264 -6.77 -4.65 11.89
CA TRP A 264 -6.37 -3.69 12.92
C TRP A 264 -5.84 -2.38 12.33
N ALA A 265 -4.94 -2.44 11.34
CA ALA A 265 -4.45 -1.26 10.65
C ALA A 265 -5.60 -0.45 10.05
N LYS A 266 -6.54 -1.14 9.39
CA LYS A 266 -7.75 -0.55 8.82
C LYS A 266 -8.65 0.11 9.86
N ARG A 267 -9.02 -0.60 10.93
CA ARG A 267 -9.86 -0.03 12.00
C ARG A 267 -9.19 1.17 12.66
N THR A 268 -7.88 1.11 12.85
CA THR A 268 -7.12 2.23 13.41
C THR A 268 -7.23 3.46 12.52
N TYR A 269 -7.09 3.31 11.20
CA TYR A 269 -7.27 4.42 10.27
C TYR A 269 -8.71 4.93 10.24
N LEU A 270 -9.70 4.03 10.10
CA LEU A 270 -11.09 4.42 9.99
C LEU A 270 -11.59 5.19 11.21
N GLY A 271 -11.09 4.86 12.40
CA GLY A 271 -11.48 5.50 13.64
C GLY A 271 -12.97 5.31 13.90
N GLU A 272 -13.72 6.40 13.88
CA GLU A 272 -15.17 6.43 14.09
C GLU A 272 -15.98 5.92 12.88
N ASP A 273 -15.39 5.87 11.69
CA ASP A 273 -16.03 5.45 10.43
C ASP A 273 -16.24 3.93 10.41
N LEU A 274 -17.16 3.41 11.24
CA LEU A 274 -17.30 1.98 11.52
C LEU A 274 -17.77 1.18 10.29
N ASN A 275 -18.45 1.85 9.37
CA ASN A 275 -18.98 1.24 8.15
C ASN A 275 -18.21 1.64 6.87
N GLU A 276 -17.16 2.46 7.01
CA GLU A 276 -16.26 2.87 5.92
C GLU A 276 -16.97 3.65 4.80
N ASN A 277 -18.00 4.42 5.13
CA ASN A 277 -18.69 5.26 4.15
C ASN A 277 -18.08 6.67 4.05
N GLY A 278 -17.22 7.07 4.99
CA GLY A 278 -16.59 8.38 5.05
C GLY A 278 -17.49 9.49 5.58
N LEU A 279 -18.56 9.16 6.29
CA LEU A 279 -19.52 10.07 6.91
C LEU A 279 -19.60 9.74 8.41
N LEU A 280 -19.88 10.76 9.23
CA LEU A 280 -20.20 10.56 10.64
C LEU A 280 -21.65 10.10 10.79
N ASP A 281 -21.87 8.82 11.10
CA ASP A 281 -23.21 8.27 11.33
C ASP A 281 -23.68 8.39 12.79
N PRO A 282 -25.00 8.30 13.05
CA PRO A 282 -25.52 8.36 14.42
C PRO A 282 -24.92 7.28 15.33
N GLY A 283 -24.20 7.71 16.36
CA GLY A 283 -23.57 6.85 17.36
C GLY A 283 -22.11 6.49 17.06
N GLU A 284 -21.53 7.04 15.99
CA GLU A 284 -20.09 6.93 15.69
C GLU A 284 -19.27 8.02 16.38
N ASP A 285 -19.85 9.20 16.62
CA ASP A 285 -19.23 10.33 17.34
C ASP A 285 -18.96 9.98 18.81
N LEU A 286 -17.69 9.70 19.13
CA LEU A 286 -17.25 9.22 20.44
C LEU A 286 -16.96 10.35 21.41
N ASP A 287 -16.64 11.55 20.93
CA ASP A 287 -16.24 12.69 21.76
C ASP A 287 -17.22 13.90 21.72
N GLU A 288 -18.30 13.77 20.96
CA GLU A 288 -19.42 14.71 20.81
C GLU A 288 -19.04 16.04 20.13
N ASP A 289 -18.12 16.03 19.16
CA ASP A 289 -17.63 17.22 18.46
C ASP A 289 -18.23 17.48 17.06
N GLU A 290 -19.09 16.58 16.58
CA GLU A 290 -19.74 16.61 15.24
C GLU A 290 -18.75 16.47 14.05
N VAL A 291 -17.54 15.96 14.28
CA VAL A 291 -16.51 15.69 13.26
C VAL A 291 -16.24 14.18 13.21
N LEU A 292 -15.94 13.67 12.00
CA LEU A 292 -15.54 12.26 11.85
C LEU A 292 -14.05 12.11 12.17
N ASP A 293 -13.73 11.44 13.28
CA ASP A 293 -12.34 11.23 13.67
C ASP A 293 -11.73 9.95 13.09
N ARG A 294 -10.51 10.10 12.56
CA ARG A 294 -9.66 9.03 12.05
C ARG A 294 -8.45 8.82 12.96
N TYR A 295 -7.74 7.70 12.73
CA TYR A 295 -6.51 7.35 13.47
C TYR A 295 -6.72 7.05 14.96
N ILE A 296 -7.89 6.50 15.33
CA ILE A 296 -8.19 6.07 16.69
C ILE A 296 -7.75 4.62 16.88
N LEU A 297 -6.85 4.38 17.82
CA LEU A 297 -6.44 3.02 18.15
C LEU A 297 -7.56 2.29 18.91
N PRO A 298 -8.09 1.16 18.41
CA PRO A 298 -9.18 0.45 19.08
C PRO A 298 -8.74 -0.10 20.44
N GLU A 299 -9.70 -0.24 21.37
CA GLU A 299 -9.45 -0.89 22.65
C GLU A 299 -8.96 -2.34 22.45
N PRO A 300 -7.99 -2.82 23.26
CA PRO A 300 -7.49 -4.18 23.13
C PRO A 300 -8.62 -5.19 23.36
N PRO A 301 -8.56 -6.39 22.73
CA PRO A 301 -9.54 -7.44 22.98
C PRO A 301 -9.62 -7.74 24.48
N ALA A 302 -10.84 -7.84 25.01
CA ALA A 302 -11.05 -8.27 26.39
C ALA A 302 -10.47 -9.67 26.59
N THR A 303 -9.59 -9.83 27.57
CA THR A 303 -8.96 -11.11 27.95
C THR A 303 -9.95 -12.13 28.49
#